data_AF-A0A0F9CHX5-F1
#
_entry.id   AF-A0A0F9CHX5-F1
#
_cell.length_a   1.000
_cell.length_b   1.000
_cell.length_c   1.000
_cell.angle_alpha   90.00
_cell.angle_beta   90.00
_cell.angle_gamma   90.00
#
_symmetry.space_group_name_H-M   'P 1'
#
loop_
_entity.id
_entity.type
_entity.pdbx_description
1 polymer ?
#
loop_
_entity_poly.entity_id
_entity_poly.type
_entity_poly.pdbx_seq_one_letter_code
_entity_poly.pdbx_strand_id
1 'polypeptide(L)' 'MATQKELIQEVHQAVLGVEGTDDKGLVGDLKELKTDVKAQNGRVGRNTLKIAGIIAFLAGLGVLGGLEISDVIHLLGS' A
#
# COMPACT_ATOMS: atom_id res chain seq x y z
N MET A 1 -31.17 -1.86 32.64
CA MET A 1 -29.73 -2.18 32.74
C MET A 1 -29.49 -3.38 31.86
N ALA A 2 -28.64 -3.27 30.85
CA ALA A 2 -28.24 -4.42 30.06
C ALA A 2 -27.55 -5.44 30.96
N THR A 3 -27.85 -6.71 30.77
CA THR A 3 -27.22 -7.80 31.52
C THR A 3 -25.78 -7.99 31.03
N GLN A 4 -24.89 -8.51 31.88
CA GLN A 4 -23.50 -8.77 31.50
C GLN A 4 -23.38 -9.64 30.23
N LYS A 5 -24.35 -10.53 29.99
CA LYS A 5 -24.41 -11.39 28.80
C LYS A 5 -24.66 -10.59 27.51
N GLU A 6 -25.56 -9.62 27.55
CA GLU A 6 -25.85 -8.76 26.39
C GLU A 6 -24.63 -7.95 25.99
N LEU A 7 -23.91 -7.40 26.98
CA LEU A 7 -22.69 -6.63 26.72
C LEU A 7 -21.58 -7.49 26.10
N ILE A 8 -21.39 -8.72 26.59
CA ILE A 8 -20.40 -9.65 26.02
C ILE A 8 -20.75 -10.00 24.57
N GLN A 9 -22.04 -10.18 24.28
CA GLN A 9 -22.49 -10.56 22.95
C GLN A 9 -22.32 -9.42 21.94
N GLU A 10 -22.63 -8.19 22.34
CA GLU A 10 -22.41 -6.97 21.55
C GLU A 10 -20.92 -6.77 21.23
N VAL A 11 -20.05 -6.92 22.22
CA VAL A 11 -18.59 -6.81 22.01
C VAL A 11 -18.07 -7.94 21.11
N HIS A 12 -18.58 -9.16 21.26
CA HIS A 12 -18.16 -10.29 20.43
C HIS A 12 -18.51 -10.05 18.95
N GLN A 13 -19.71 -9.54 18.69
CA GLN A 13 -20.17 -9.18 17.35
C GLN A 13 -19.38 -7.99 16.78
N ALA A 14 -19.12 -6.95 17.58
CA ALA A 14 -18.31 -5.81 17.13
C ALA A 14 -16.87 -6.22 16.75
N VAL A 15 -16.30 -7.21 17.45
CA VAL A 15 -14.93 -7.67 17.20
C VAL A 15 -14.86 -8.65 16.03
N LEU A 16 -15.75 -9.63 15.98
CA LEU A 16 -15.67 -10.75 15.02
C LEU A 16 -16.63 -10.64 13.84
N GLY A 17 -17.57 -9.71 13.90
CA GLY A 17 -18.68 -9.61 12.96
C GLY A 17 -19.82 -10.57 13.30
N VAL A 18 -20.81 -10.58 12.42
CA VAL A 18 -21.97 -11.47 12.52
C VAL A 18 -21.97 -12.42 11.33
N GLU A 19 -21.89 -13.71 11.60
CA GLU A 19 -21.84 -14.75 10.58
C GLU A 19 -23.08 -14.72 9.67
N GLY A 20 -22.87 -14.79 8.36
CA GLY A 20 -23.95 -14.71 7.36
C GLY A 20 -24.42 -13.28 7.05
N THR A 21 -23.77 -12.25 7.62
CA THR A 21 -24.05 -10.85 7.28
C THR A 21 -22.84 -10.17 6.62
N ASP A 22 -23.08 -8.94 6.17
CA ASP A 22 -22.03 -8.06 5.65
C ASP A 22 -21.17 -7.46 6.77
N ASP A 23 -21.60 -7.53 8.03
CA ASP A 23 -20.79 -7.08 9.17
C ASP A 23 -19.67 -8.07 9.45
N LYS A 24 -18.45 -7.70 9.05
CA LYS A 24 -17.23 -8.49 9.25
C LYS A 24 -16.55 -8.18 10.59
N GLY A 25 -17.06 -7.21 11.35
CA GLY A 25 -16.45 -6.69 12.57
C GLY A 25 -15.03 -6.14 12.36
N LEU A 26 -14.42 -5.70 13.46
CA LEU A 26 -13.08 -5.13 13.47
C LEU A 26 -12.01 -6.05 12.88
N VAL A 27 -12.09 -7.36 13.13
CA VAL A 27 -11.11 -8.32 12.60
C VAL A 27 -11.22 -8.43 11.07
N GLY A 28 -12.44 -8.39 10.54
CA GLY A 28 -12.69 -8.33 9.11
C GLY A 28 -12.10 -7.09 8.46
N ASP A 29 -12.43 -5.92 9.01
CA ASP A 29 -11.95 -4.63 8.52
C ASP A 29 -10.42 -4.55 8.53
N LEU A 30 -9.77 -5.04 9.59
CA LEU A 30 -8.31 -5.10 9.68
C LEU A 30 -7.69 -6.01 8.61
N LYS A 31 -8.36 -7.12 8.26
CA LYS A 31 -7.90 -8.03 7.23
C LYS A 31 -8.02 -7.42 5.83
N GLU A 32 -9.10 -6.69 5.57
CA GLU A 32 -9.29 -5.94 4.33
C GLU A 32 -8.24 -4.83 4.21
N LEU A 33 -8.06 -4.02 5.25
CA LEU A 33 -7.03 -2.98 5.29
C LEU A 33 -5.63 -3.55 5.03
N LYS A 34 -5.28 -4.69 5.63
CA LYS A 34 -4.00 -5.36 5.38
C LYS A 34 -3.85 -5.78 3.92
N THR A 35 -4.92 -6.25 3.30
CA THR A 35 -4.93 -6.68 1.90
C THR A 35 -4.75 -5.48 0.96
N ASP A 36 -5.43 -4.37 1.24
CA ASP A 36 -5.33 -3.13 0.48
C ASP A 36 -3.93 -2.53 0.57
N VAL A 37 -3.35 -2.46 1.77
CA VAL A 37 -1.98 -1.99 1.97
C VAL A 37 -0.99 -2.86 1.20
N LYS A 38 -1.16 -4.18 1.21
CA LYS A 38 -0.30 -5.09 0.43
C LYS A 38 -0.45 -4.86 -1.08
N ALA A 39 -1.67 -4.65 -1.57
CA ALA A 39 -1.92 -4.36 -2.97
C ALA A 39 -1.32 -3.02 -3.40
N GLN A 40 -1.44 -1.99 -2.56
CA GLN A 40 -0.83 -0.67 -2.78
C GLN A 40 0.69 -0.76 -2.81
N ASN A 41 1.32 -1.46 -1.86
CA ASN A 41 2.77 -1.68 -1.87
C ASN A 41 3.25 -2.36 -3.17
N GLY A 42 2.49 -3.35 -3.66
CA GLY A 42 2.78 -3.98 -4.96
C GLY A 42 2.69 -3.01 -6.14
N ARG A 43 1.74 -2.06 -6.12
CA ARG A 43 1.62 -1.01 -7.14
C ARG A 43 2.77 -0.01 -7.06
N VAL A 44 3.14 0.43 -5.86
CA VAL A 44 4.28 1.33 -5.64
C VAL A 44 5.55 0.68 -6.14
N GLY A 45 5.86 -0.56 -5.76
CA GLY A 45 7.06 -1.26 -6.23
C GLY A 45 7.15 -1.38 -7.76
N ARG A 46 6.04 -1.70 -8.43
CA ARG A 46 6.00 -1.72 -9.91
C ARG A 46 6.22 -0.33 -10.52
N ASN A 47 5.67 0.72 -9.91
CA ASN A 47 5.87 2.08 -10.38
C ASN A 47 7.31 2.53 -10.16
N THR A 48 7.94 2.19 -9.04
CA THR A 48 9.36 2.45 -8.78
C THR A 48 10.23 1.81 -9.85
N LEU A 49 9.98 0.54 -10.22
CA LEU A 49 10.72 -0.12 -11.31
C LEU A 49 10.52 0.56 -12.67
N LYS A 50 9.30 1.00 -12.99
CA LYS A 50 9.02 1.75 -14.22
C LYS A 50 9.76 3.08 -14.25
N ILE A 51 9.72 3.83 -13.15
CA ILE A 51 10.43 5.11 -13.02
C ILE A 51 11.93 4.90 -13.15
N ALA A 52 12.50 3.88 -12.49
CA ALA A 52 13.90 3.53 -12.64
C ALA A 52 14.26 3.19 -14.10
N GLY A 53 13.40 2.46 -14.80
CA GLY A 53 13.57 2.17 -16.23
C GLY A 53 13.55 3.42 -17.11
N ILE A 54 12.63 4.36 -16.84
CA ILE A 54 12.56 5.65 -17.54
C ILE A 54 13.82 6.47 -17.28
N ILE A 55 14.27 6.56 -16.03
CA ILE A 55 15.50 7.28 -15.66
C ILE A 55 16.71 6.65 -16.35
N ALA A 56 16.85 5.32 -16.32
CA ALA A 56 17.96 4.63 -16.99
C ALA A 56 17.94 4.86 -18.51
N PHE A 57 16.76 4.86 -19.13
CA PHE A 57 16.60 5.18 -20.54
C PHE A 57 16.99 6.62 -20.86
N LEU A 58 16.51 7.59 -20.08
CA LEU A 58 16.84 9.01 -20.25
C LEU A 58 18.33 9.28 -20.00
N ALA A 59 18.93 8.66 -19.00
CA ALA A 59 20.37 8.73 -18.74
C ALA A 59 21.16 8.14 -19.91
N GLY A 60 20.74 6.99 -20.44
CA GLY A 60 21.34 6.39 -21.64
C GLY A 60 21.26 7.30 -22.87
N LEU A 61 20.12 7.95 -23.10
CA LEU A 61 19.97 8.94 -24.16
C LEU A 61 20.83 10.20 -23.92
N GLY A 62 20.93 10.67 -22.66
CA GLY A 62 21.79 11.80 -22.30
C GLY A 62 23.27 11.52 -22.55
N VAL A 63 23.73 10.31 -22.22
CA VAL A 63 25.10 9.82 -22.52
C VAL A 63 25.34 9.77 -24.04
N LEU A 64 24.35 9.31 -24.82
CA LEU A 64 24.44 9.31 -26.30
C LEU A 64 24.34 10.72 -26.91
N GLY A 65 23.71 11.66 -26.20
CA GLY A 65 23.52 13.06 -26.60
C GLY A 65 24.62 14.03 -26.15
N GLY A 66 25.61 13.58 -25.38
CA GLY A 66 26.76 14.39 -24.94
C GLY A 66 26.62 15.08 -23.57
N LEU A 67 25.63 14.71 -22.75
CA LEU A 67 25.56 15.13 -21.34
C LEU A 67 26.47 14.25 -20.48
N GLU A 68 27.34 14.88 -19.69
CA GLU A 68 28.21 14.16 -18.75
C GLU A 68 27.37 13.52 -17.62
N ILE A 69 27.71 12.28 -17.26
CA ILE A 69 26.99 11.48 -16.25
C ILE A 69 26.92 12.19 -14.87
N SER A 70 27.85 13.11 -14.58
CA SER A 70 27.88 13.91 -13.35
C SER A 70 26.65 14.81 -13.18
N ASP A 71 26.15 15.43 -14.25
CA ASP A 71 24.99 16.33 -14.20
C ASP A 71 23.69 15.57 -13.94
N VAL A 72 23.57 14.35 -14.48
CA VAL A 72 22.41 13.48 -14.26
C VAL A 72 22.36 12.98 -12.82
N ILE A 73 23.51 12.62 -12.24
CA ILE A 73 23.60 12.18 -10.84
C ILE A 73 23.27 13.33 -9.88
N HIS A 74 23.74 14.56 -10.18
CA HIS A 74 23.43 15.73 -9.37
C HIS A 74 21.94 16.12 -9.38
N LEU A 75 21.27 15.98 -10.53
CA LEU A 75 19.83 16.28 -10.67
C LEU A 75 18.93 15.28 -9.93
N LEU A 76 19.36 14.02 -9.78
CA LEU A 76 18.59 12.96 -9.12
C LEU A 76 18.81 12.92 -7.59
N GLY A 77 19.88 13.54 -7.10
CA GLY A 77 20.24 13.58 -5.68
C GLY A 77 19.76 14.82 -4.92
N SER A 78 19.16 15.79 -5.60
CA SER A 78 18.54 17.01 -5.03
C SER A 78 17.03 16.91 -4.97
#